data_AF-A0ABD2X1G5-F1
#
_entry.id   AF-A0ABD2X1G5-F1
#
_cell.length_a   1.000
_cell.length_b   1.000
_cell.length_c   1.000
_cell.angle_alpha   90.00
_cell.angle_beta   90.00
_cell.angle_gamma   90.00
#
_symmetry.space_group_name_H-M   'P 1'
#
loop_
_entity.id
_entity.type
_entity.pdbx_description
1 polymer ?
#
loop_
_entity_poly.entity_id
_entity_poly.type
_entity_poly.pdbx_seq_one_letter_code
_entity_poly.pdbx_strand_id
1 'polypeptide(L)'
;MLCDTISKLRIDVAILCEQYKNLAPPNTWLADADGQAAIWVQRGIPVQERPARVCPYFSWARIGGIFFFSVYAPPRLTGMEFSALLANITEEARGKRPLVIEGDFNAWSTEWGCRATRPRASILLDSLALLDAVLLNTGDVPTFSG
;
A
#
# COMPACT_ATOMS: atom_id res chain seq x y z
N MET A 1 -19.43 7.72 3.38
CA MET A 1 -19.30 6.41 2.69
C MET A 1 -18.13 5.59 3.24
N LEU A 2 -16.85 5.98 3.08
CA LEU A 2 -15.71 5.23 3.66
C LEU A 2 -15.72 5.18 5.20
N CYS A 3 -15.89 6.33 5.88
CA CYS A 3 -15.95 6.39 7.35
C CYS A 3 -17.14 5.60 7.94
N ASP A 4 -18.27 5.56 7.22
CA ASP A 4 -19.45 4.82 7.64
C ASP A 4 -19.23 3.31 7.52
N THR A 5 -18.58 2.85 6.45
CA THR A 5 -18.22 1.44 6.25
C THR A 5 -17.20 0.98 7.29
N ILE A 6 -16.16 1.76 7.55
CA ILE A 6 -15.11 1.43 8.54
C ILE A 6 -15.68 1.33 9.96
N SER A 7 -16.57 2.27 10.31
CA SER A 7 -17.24 2.25 11.62
C SER A 7 -18.20 1.05 11.77
N LYS A 8 -18.92 0.69 10.69
CA LYS A 8 -19.86 -0.44 10.69
C LYS A 8 -19.16 -1.81 10.71
N LEU A 9 -18.03 -1.92 10.01
CA LEU A 9 -17.27 -3.17 9.90
C LEU A 9 -16.24 -3.36 11.02
N ARG A 10 -16.07 -2.39 11.92
CA ARG A 10 -15.07 -2.40 13.01
C ARG A 10 -13.66 -2.63 12.49
N ILE A 11 -13.28 -1.87 11.46
CA ILE A 11 -11.96 -1.96 10.84
C ILE A 11 -10.95 -1.19 11.68
N ASP A 12 -9.95 -1.91 12.20
CA ASP A 12 -8.88 -1.35 13.03
C ASP A 12 -7.84 -0.54 12.23
N VAL A 13 -7.52 -1.01 11.02
CA VAL A 13 -6.55 -0.40 10.11
C VAL A 13 -7.11 -0.46 8.68
N ALA A 14 -7.12 0.67 8.00
CA ALA A 14 -7.46 0.77 6.59
C ALA A 14 -6.26 1.27 5.78
N ILE A 15 -5.96 0.59 4.68
CA ILE A 15 -4.93 0.96 3.72
C ILE A 15 -5.63 1.59 2.50
N LEU A 16 -5.15 2.75 2.06
CA LEU A 16 -5.88 3.63 1.14
C LEU A 16 -4.99 4.10 -0.01
N CYS A 17 -5.57 4.21 -1.20
CA CYS A 17 -4.95 4.79 -2.38
C CYS A 17 -5.90 5.80 -3.04
N GLU A 18 -5.34 6.83 -3.68
CA GLU A 18 -6.06 7.93 -4.33
C GLU A 18 -7.12 8.61 -3.46
N GLN A 19 -6.84 8.84 -2.17
CA GLN A 19 -7.80 9.51 -1.30
C GLN A 19 -8.15 10.93 -1.79
N TYR A 20 -9.45 11.24 -1.87
CA TYR A 20 -9.90 12.58 -2.28
C TYR A 20 -9.56 13.67 -1.25
N LYS A 21 -9.58 13.33 0.05
CA LYS A 21 -9.24 14.23 1.16
C LYS A 21 -8.55 13.44 2.27
N ASN A 22 -7.50 14.02 2.84
CA ASN A 22 -6.95 13.54 4.09
C ASN A 22 -7.92 13.88 5.23
N LEU A 23 -8.22 12.90 6.09
CA LEU A 23 -9.00 13.16 7.29
C LEU A 23 -8.15 13.98 8.27
N ALA A 24 -8.75 15.03 8.83
CA ALA A 24 -8.06 15.92 9.76
C ALA A 24 -7.60 15.16 11.03
N PRO A 25 -6.49 15.59 11.66
CA PRO A 25 -5.90 14.96 12.85
C PRO A 25 -6.91 14.72 14.00
N PRO A 26 -6.63 13.79 14.94
CA PRO A 26 -5.30 13.56 15.49
C PRO A 26 -4.69 12.19 15.12
N ASN A 27 -3.44 12.20 14.60
CA ASN A 27 -2.47 11.08 14.49
C ASN A 27 -2.92 9.72 13.92
N THR A 28 -4.16 9.59 13.48
CA THR A 28 -4.72 8.37 12.92
C THR A 28 -4.50 8.25 11.42
N TRP A 29 -4.17 9.35 10.74
CA TRP A 29 -4.00 9.39 9.28
C TRP A 29 -2.53 9.57 8.93
N LEU A 30 -1.94 8.58 8.27
CA LEU A 30 -0.53 8.54 7.90
C LEU A 30 -0.43 8.54 6.37
N ALA A 31 -0.38 9.73 5.77
CA ALA A 31 -0.29 9.89 4.33
C ALA A 31 1.17 9.91 3.83
N ASP A 32 1.34 9.56 2.56
CA ASP A 32 2.56 9.82 1.80
C ASP A 32 2.72 11.33 1.51
N ALA A 33 3.84 11.70 0.88
CA ALA A 33 4.14 13.10 0.57
C ALA A 33 3.16 13.71 -0.45
N ASP A 34 2.57 12.90 -1.33
CA ASP A 34 1.66 13.38 -2.38
C ASP A 34 0.18 13.32 -1.97
N GLY A 35 -0.13 12.70 -0.83
CA GLY A 35 -1.50 12.49 -0.37
C GLY A 35 -2.29 11.51 -1.24
N GLN A 36 -1.62 10.58 -1.93
CA GLN A 36 -2.22 9.55 -2.79
C GLN A 36 -2.14 8.14 -2.19
N ALA A 37 -1.39 7.95 -1.11
CA ALA A 37 -1.39 6.72 -0.32
C ALA A 37 -1.52 7.05 1.16
N ALA A 38 -2.30 6.29 1.92
CA ALA A 38 -2.45 6.53 3.35
C ALA A 38 -2.80 5.28 4.15
N ILE A 39 -2.36 5.27 5.40
CA ILE A 39 -2.83 4.34 6.42
C ILE A 39 -3.73 5.10 7.37
N TRP A 40 -4.97 4.65 7.51
CA TRP A 40 -5.89 5.13 8.53
C TRP A 40 -6.01 4.11 9.66
N VAL A 41 -5.70 4.55 10.87
CA VAL A 41 -5.76 3.76 12.10
C VAL A 41 -6.93 4.21 12.94
N GLN A 42 -7.71 3.27 13.48
CA GLN A 42 -8.81 3.62 14.39
C GLN A 42 -8.28 4.29 15.67
N ARG A 43 -9.07 5.23 16.22
CA ARG A 43 -8.72 5.91 17.47
C ARG A 43 -8.54 4.89 18.60
N GLY A 44 -7.48 5.08 19.40
CA GLY A 44 -7.13 4.21 20.53
C GLY A 44 -6.12 3.12 20.18
N ILE A 45 -5.87 2.86 18.90
CA ILE A 45 -4.82 1.94 18.47
C ILE A 45 -3.50 2.71 18.32
N PRO A 46 -2.44 2.31 19.02
CA PRO A 46 -1.16 3.01 18.97
C PRO A 46 -0.42 2.73 17.66
N VAL A 47 0.01 3.80 17.00
CA VAL A 47 1.05 3.73 15.97
C VAL A 47 2.40 3.63 16.68
N GLN A 48 3.04 2.47 16.59
CA GLN A 48 4.29 2.15 17.28
C GLN A 48 5.50 2.78 16.59
N GLU A 49 5.51 2.70 15.25
CA GLU A 49 6.56 3.26 14.41
C GLU A 49 5.94 3.83 13.13
N ARG A 50 6.61 4.81 12.53
CA ARG A 50 6.22 5.48 11.29
C ARG A 50 7.48 6.00 10.60
N PRO A 51 7.45 6.31 9.30
CA PRO A 51 8.60 6.82 8.57
C PRO A 51 9.15 8.10 9.23
N ALA A 52 10.47 8.21 9.27
CA ALA A 52 11.16 9.41 9.76
C ALA A 52 10.93 10.62 8.84
N ARG A 53 10.67 10.37 7.55
CA ARG A 53 10.36 11.38 6.53
C ARG A 53 9.26 10.83 5.62
N VAL A 54 8.32 11.69 5.23
CA VAL A 54 7.32 11.32 4.23
C VAL A 54 8.00 11.08 2.88
N CYS A 55 7.62 10.00 2.20
CA CYS A 55 8.06 9.67 0.85
C CYS A 55 6.89 9.85 -0.12
N PRO A 56 7.12 10.22 -1.39
CA PRO A 56 6.07 10.18 -2.39
C PRO A 56 5.66 8.72 -2.68
N TYR A 57 4.42 8.53 -3.13
CA TYR A 57 3.83 7.27 -3.59
C TYR A 57 3.56 6.21 -2.51
N PHE A 58 4.18 6.28 -1.34
CA PHE A 58 3.91 5.29 -0.29
C PHE A 58 4.10 5.84 1.12
N SER A 59 3.41 5.20 2.07
CA SER A 59 3.58 5.42 3.50
C SER A 59 3.56 4.07 4.22
N TRP A 60 4.11 4.02 5.43
CA TRP A 60 4.10 2.82 6.25
C TRP A 60 3.93 3.11 7.73
N ALA A 61 3.48 2.11 8.49
CA ALA A 61 3.40 2.21 9.94
C ALA A 61 3.50 0.83 10.59
N ARG A 62 4.07 0.80 11.80
CA ARG A 62 4.01 -0.38 12.67
C ARG A 62 2.83 -0.25 13.62
N ILE A 63 1.88 -1.17 13.51
CA ILE A 63 0.64 -1.18 14.29
C ILE A 63 0.44 -2.60 14.81
N GLY A 64 0.25 -2.76 16.13
CA GLY A 64 0.08 -4.09 16.72
C GLY A 64 1.24 -5.06 16.46
N GLY A 65 2.46 -4.55 16.23
CA GLY A 65 3.64 -5.35 15.91
C GLY A 65 3.83 -5.67 14.41
N ILE A 66 2.85 -5.37 13.56
CA ILE A 66 2.87 -5.63 12.12
C ILE A 66 3.21 -4.34 11.35
N PHE A 67 4.04 -4.44 10.32
CA PHE A 67 4.36 -3.32 9.43
C PHE A 67 3.40 -3.29 8.24
N PHE A 68 2.57 -2.26 8.16
CA PHE A 68 1.68 -2.02 7.04
C PHE A 68 2.28 -0.99 6.10
N PHE A 69 2.26 -1.28 4.80
CA PHE A 69 2.65 -0.37 3.73
C PHE A 69 1.44 -0.08 2.86
N SER A 70 1.21 1.20 2.59
CA SER A 70 0.22 1.71 1.66
C SER A 70 0.95 2.28 0.45
N VAL A 71 0.66 1.77 -0.75
CA VAL A 71 1.35 2.15 -1.98
C VAL A 71 0.36 2.61 -3.05
N TYR A 72 0.62 3.75 -3.67
CA TYR A 72 -0.03 4.13 -4.91
C TYR A 72 1.06 4.39 -5.96
N ALA A 73 1.11 3.53 -6.98
CA ALA A 73 2.03 3.67 -8.10
C ALA A 73 1.25 4.13 -9.34
N PRO A 74 1.21 5.44 -9.63
CA PRO A 74 0.43 5.98 -10.74
C PRO A 74 0.72 5.28 -12.07
N PRO A 75 -0.29 5.09 -12.95
CA PRO A 75 -0.08 4.47 -14.25
C PRO A 75 0.83 5.31 -15.16
N ARG A 76 0.94 6.61 -14.88
CA ARG A 76 1.83 7.55 -15.59
C ARG A 76 3.32 7.34 -15.31
N LEU A 77 3.69 6.60 -14.26
CA LEU A 77 5.10 6.35 -13.96
C LEU A 77 5.74 5.52 -15.07
N THR A 78 6.86 6.01 -15.59
CA THR A 78 7.72 5.24 -16.50
C THR A 78 8.24 3.96 -15.83
N GLY A 79 8.73 3.00 -16.62
CA GLY A 79 9.32 1.78 -16.07
C GLY A 79 10.46 2.06 -15.08
N MET A 80 11.30 3.07 -15.38
CA MET A 80 12.41 3.47 -14.51
C MET A 80 11.94 4.09 -13.19
N GLU A 81 10.95 4.98 -13.23
CA GLU A 81 10.36 5.59 -12.02
C GLU A 81 9.64 4.54 -11.17
N PHE A 82 8.95 3.59 -11.81
CA PHE A 82 8.30 2.49 -11.10
C PHE A 82 9.32 1.57 -10.41
N SER A 83 10.41 1.20 -11.09
CA SER A 83 11.49 0.43 -10.46
C SER A 83 12.14 1.19 -9.30
N ALA A 84 12.34 2.49 -9.43
CA ALA A 84 12.88 3.32 -8.34
C ALA A 84 11.94 3.37 -7.13
N LEU A 85 10.62 3.48 -7.36
CA LEU A 85 9.62 3.37 -6.30
C LEU A 85 9.71 2.02 -5.58
N LEU A 86 9.77 0.91 -6.32
CA LEU A 86 9.85 -0.42 -5.73
C LEU A 86 11.17 -0.67 -4.98
N ALA A 87 12.29 -0.11 -5.48
CA ALA A 87 13.57 -0.16 -4.78
C ALA A 87 13.48 0.57 -3.43
N ASN A 88 12.87 1.76 -3.39
CA ASN A 88 12.66 2.52 -2.16
C ASN A 88 11.76 1.76 -1.16
N ILE A 89 10.67 1.14 -1.63
CA ILE A 89 9.79 0.32 -0.79
C ILE A 89 10.53 -0.89 -0.25
N THR A 90 11.30 -1.58 -1.09
CA THR A 90 12.06 -2.78 -0.70
C THR A 90 13.10 -2.44 0.35
N GLU A 91 13.82 -1.32 0.17
CA GLU A 91 14.82 -0.91 1.14
C GLU A 91 14.18 -0.47 2.45
N GLU A 92 13.08 0.28 2.40
CA GLU A 92 12.34 0.64 3.59
C GLU A 92 11.75 -0.62 4.28
N ALA A 93 11.31 -1.64 3.55
CA ALA A 93 10.77 -2.88 4.10
C ALA A 93 11.83 -3.87 4.61
N ARG A 94 13.13 -3.61 4.38
CA ARG A 94 14.21 -4.51 4.80
C ARG A 94 14.21 -4.68 6.32
N GLY A 95 14.22 -5.93 6.77
CA GLY A 95 14.23 -6.29 8.20
C GLY A 95 12.90 -6.06 8.95
N LYS A 96 11.89 -5.44 8.32
CA LYS A 96 10.56 -5.23 8.92
C LYS A 96 9.73 -6.50 8.78
N ARG A 97 9.48 -7.23 9.87
CA ARG A 97 8.66 -8.45 9.89
C ARG A 97 7.80 -8.53 11.15
N PRO A 98 6.57 -9.08 11.08
CA PRO A 98 5.81 -9.39 9.86
C PRO A 98 5.38 -8.11 9.12
N LEU A 99 5.17 -8.20 7.80
CA LEU A 99 4.79 -7.06 6.97
C LEU A 99 3.62 -7.37 6.03
N VAL A 100 2.86 -6.34 5.70
CA VAL A 100 1.78 -6.33 4.73
C VAL A 100 2.03 -5.15 3.79
N ILE A 101 2.10 -5.42 2.49
CA ILE A 101 2.18 -4.39 1.45
C ILE A 101 0.91 -4.46 0.63
N GLU A 102 0.14 -3.38 0.66
CA GLU A 102 -1.09 -3.24 -0.11
C GLU A 102 -1.10 -1.91 -0.85
N GLY A 103 -1.80 -1.88 -1.98
CA GLY A 103 -1.83 -0.70 -2.80
C GLY A 103 -2.33 -0.93 -4.21
N ASP A 104 -2.48 0.17 -4.94
CA ASP A 104 -2.69 0.13 -6.38
C ASP A 104 -1.36 0.34 -7.12
N PHE A 105 -0.84 -0.76 -7.68
CA PHE A 105 0.41 -0.76 -8.43
C PHE A 105 0.23 -0.42 -9.92
N ASN A 106 -1.01 -0.35 -10.40
CA ASN A 106 -1.36 -0.22 -11.83
C ASN A 106 -0.63 -1.26 -12.71
N ALA A 107 -0.48 -2.49 -12.20
CA ALA A 107 0.26 -3.58 -12.83
C ALA A 107 -0.66 -4.78 -13.09
N TRP A 108 -0.56 -5.38 -14.27
CA TRP A 108 -1.40 -6.51 -14.67
C TRP A 108 -0.59 -7.80 -14.58
N SER A 109 -1.05 -8.76 -13.77
CA SER A 109 -0.49 -10.11 -13.66
C SER A 109 -1.59 -11.15 -13.61
N THR A 110 -1.37 -12.29 -14.26
CA THR A 110 -2.20 -13.47 -14.08
C THR A 110 -2.19 -13.97 -12.64
N GLU A 111 -1.12 -13.73 -11.88
CA GLU A 111 -0.96 -14.13 -10.47
C GLU A 111 -2.04 -13.54 -9.55
N TRP A 112 -2.57 -12.36 -9.87
CA TRP A 112 -3.68 -11.73 -9.15
C TRP A 112 -4.92 -11.54 -10.02
N GLY A 113 -5.14 -12.46 -10.97
CA GLY A 113 -6.41 -12.58 -11.69
C GLY A 113 -6.57 -11.72 -12.96
N CYS A 114 -5.50 -11.08 -13.47
CA CYS A 114 -5.59 -10.39 -14.75
C CYS A 114 -5.52 -11.37 -15.94
N ARG A 115 -6.01 -10.94 -17.11
CA ARG A 115 -5.98 -11.74 -18.35
C ARG A 115 -4.56 -11.97 -18.92
N ALA A 116 -3.60 -11.14 -18.54
CA ALA A 116 -2.23 -11.19 -19.03
C ALA A 116 -1.26 -10.55 -18.04
N THR A 117 0.00 -11.01 -18.05
CA THR A 117 1.09 -10.40 -17.30
C THR A 117 1.84 -9.39 -18.15
N ARG A 118 1.95 -8.15 -17.67
CA ARG A 118 2.68 -7.04 -18.33
C ARG A 118 4.03 -6.79 -17.64
N PRO A 119 5.01 -6.15 -18.32
CA PRO A 119 6.35 -5.94 -17.76
C PRO A 119 6.38 -5.28 -16.37
N ARG A 120 5.46 -4.34 -16.11
CA ARG A 120 5.33 -3.69 -14.81
C ARG A 120 5.03 -4.68 -13.68
N ALA A 121 4.22 -5.71 -13.93
CA ALA A 121 3.94 -6.74 -12.95
C ALA A 121 5.13 -7.66 -12.69
N SER A 122 5.94 -7.96 -13.71
CA SER A 122 7.17 -8.74 -13.52
C SER A 122 8.14 -8.01 -12.58
N ILE A 123 8.37 -6.71 -12.80
CA ILE A 123 9.21 -5.88 -11.91
C ILE A 123 8.67 -5.88 -10.47
N LEU A 124 7.34 -5.81 -10.32
CA LEU A 124 6.70 -5.87 -9.01
C LEU A 124 6.94 -7.21 -8.32
N LEU A 125 6.70 -8.32 -9.01
CA LEU A 125 6.89 -9.66 -8.48
C LEU A 125 8.35 -9.89 -8.07
N ASP A 126 9.30 -9.48 -8.91
CA ASP A 126 10.73 -9.60 -8.61
C ASP A 126 11.11 -8.81 -7.35
N SER A 127 10.55 -7.60 -7.20
CA SER A 127 10.81 -6.76 -6.02
C SER A 127 10.20 -7.33 -4.74
N LEU A 128 8.98 -7.86 -4.81
CA LEU A 128 8.32 -8.48 -3.65
C LEU A 128 8.97 -9.81 -3.25
N ALA A 129 9.55 -10.54 -4.21
CA ALA A 129 10.32 -11.75 -3.94
C ALA A 129 11.56 -11.47 -3.08
N LEU A 130 12.20 -10.28 -3.22
CA LEU A 130 13.31 -9.86 -2.35
C LEU A 130 12.91 -9.69 -0.87
N LEU A 131 11.61 -9.60 -0.59
CA LEU A 131 11.06 -9.46 0.76
C LEU A 131 10.53 -10.79 1.31
N ASP A 132 10.66 -11.89 0.58
CA ASP A 132 10.00 -13.17 0.87
C ASP A 132 8.48 -12.99 1.10
N ALA A 133 7.89 -12.01 0.40
CA ALA A 133 6.47 -11.72 0.52
C ALA A 133 5.64 -12.77 -0.22
N VAL A 134 4.49 -13.13 0.37
CA VAL A 134 3.54 -14.05 -0.24
C VAL A 134 2.34 -13.27 -0.74
N LEU A 135 1.91 -13.55 -1.97
CA LEU A 135 0.72 -12.94 -2.55
C LEU A 135 -0.54 -13.45 -1.83
N LEU A 136 -1.38 -12.52 -1.38
CA LEU A 136 -2.66 -12.83 -0.71
C LEU A 136 -3.88 -12.64 -1.61
N ASN A 137 -3.72 -12.04 -2.80
CA ASN A 137 -4.80 -11.92 -3.77
C ASN A 137 -5.31 -13.31 -4.15
N THR A 138 -6.64 -13.50 -4.05
CA THR A 138 -7.31 -14.74 -4.43
C THR A 138 -8.51 -14.43 -5.31
N GLY A 139 -8.84 -15.36 -6.21
CA GLY A 139 -9.91 -15.17 -7.19
C GLY A 139 -9.52 -14.25 -8.36
N ASP A 140 -10.52 -13.93 -9.18
CA ASP A 140 -10.40 -13.22 -10.46
C ASP A 140 -11.38 -12.05 -10.59
N VAL A 141 -12.05 -11.67 -9.48
CA VAL A 141 -12.96 -10.53 -9.46
C VAL A 141 -12.17 -9.25 -9.71
N PRO A 142 -12.52 -8.45 -10.75
CA PRO A 142 -11.81 -7.23 -11.05
C PRO A 142 -11.82 -6.24 -9.88
N THR A 143 -10.65 -5.76 -9.48
CA THR A 143 -10.51 -4.70 -8.46
C THR A 143 -10.82 -3.31 -9.01
N PHE A 144 -10.90 -3.17 -10.35
CA PHE A 144 -11.36 -1.98 -11.07
C PHE A 144 -12.35 -2.37 -12.16
N SER A 145 -13.49 -1.68 -12.22
CA SER A 145 -14.46 -1.77 -13.31
C SER A 145 -14.63 -0.37 -13.88
N GLY A 146 -14.19 -0.18 -15.13
CA GLY A 146 -14.36 1.06 -15.89
C GLY A 146 -15.63 1.06 -16.72
#